data_AF-A0A1X1YAQ3-F1
#
_entry.id   AF-A0A1X1YAQ3-F1
#
_cell.length_a   1.000
_cell.length_b   1.000
_cell.length_c   1.000
_cell.angle_alpha   90.00
_cell.angle_beta   90.00
_cell.angle_gamma   90.00
#
_symmetry.space_group_name_H-M   'P 1'
#
loop_
_entity.id
_entity.type
_entity.pdbx_description
1 polymer ?
#
loop_
_entity_poly.entity_id
_entity_poly.type
_entity_poly.pdbx_seq_one_letter_code
_entity_poly.pdbx_strand_id
1 'polypeptide(L)'
;MSEDQARRDVESVFAGGGREVEPETAVTIASWWQSPGSIGHVLAAFASGAAVSKSDLLDDIAATRNAHGYHTFDMLPSDKRALDCLGTFVINA
;
A
#
# COMPACT_ATOMS: atom_id res chain seq x y z
N MET A 1 0.87 -10.84 9.68
CA MET A 1 -0.02 -11.51 8.71
C MET A 1 0.74 -12.08 7.49
N SER A 2 0.17 -13.05 6.75
CA SER A 2 0.73 -13.58 5.48
C SER A 2 0.25 -12.79 4.24
N GLU A 3 1.00 -12.90 3.13
CA GLU A 3 0.64 -12.24 1.85
C GLU A 3 -0.73 -12.69 1.32
N ASP A 4 -1.03 -13.98 1.32
CA ASP A 4 -2.32 -14.49 0.86
C ASP A 4 -3.49 -13.93 1.68
N GLN A 5 -3.30 -13.75 2.99
CA GLN A 5 -4.32 -13.19 3.85
C GLN A 5 -4.52 -11.70 3.57
N ALA A 6 -3.44 -10.95 3.34
CA ALA A 6 -3.51 -9.56 2.92
C ALA A 6 -4.23 -9.38 1.58
N ARG A 7 -3.93 -10.24 0.59
CA ARG A 7 -4.59 -10.23 -0.72
C ARG A 7 -6.10 -10.46 -0.57
N ARG A 8 -6.51 -11.45 0.24
CA ARG A 8 -7.93 -11.69 0.56
C ARG A 8 -8.59 -10.50 1.24
N ASP A 9 -7.89 -9.85 2.17
CA ASP A 9 -8.41 -8.67 2.87
C ASP A 9 -8.66 -7.50 1.88
N VAL A 10 -7.68 -7.21 1.01
CA VAL A 10 -7.81 -6.21 -0.07
C VAL A 10 -8.98 -6.52 -0.99
N GLU A 11 -9.13 -7.78 -1.42
CA GLU A 11 -10.26 -8.18 -2.27
C GLU A 11 -11.60 -8.03 -1.57
N SER A 12 -11.68 -8.39 -0.29
CA SER A 12 -12.88 -8.24 0.53
C SER A 12 -13.27 -6.77 0.72
N VAL A 13 -12.31 -5.87 0.95
CA VAL A 13 -12.53 -4.42 1.03
C VAL A 13 -13.08 -3.90 -0.29
N PHE A 14 -12.44 -4.25 -1.40
CA PHE A 14 -12.83 -3.76 -2.72
C PHE A 14 -14.21 -4.28 -3.17
N ALA A 15 -14.55 -5.53 -2.84
CA ALA A 15 -15.85 -6.13 -3.15
C ALA A 15 -16.97 -5.66 -2.21
N GLY A 16 -16.65 -5.38 -0.93
CA GLY A 16 -17.61 -5.03 0.12
C GLY A 16 -17.86 -3.53 0.29
N GLY A 17 -16.99 -2.66 -0.24
CA GLY A 17 -17.25 -1.24 -0.49
C GLY A 17 -17.46 -0.32 0.73
N GLY A 18 -17.10 -0.73 1.95
CA GLY A 18 -17.43 0.08 3.14
C GLY A 18 -16.58 -0.11 4.40
N ARG A 19 -15.50 -0.89 4.33
CA ARG A 19 -14.55 -1.03 5.45
C ARG A 19 -13.13 -0.79 4.96
N GLU A 20 -12.23 -0.44 5.87
CA GLU A 20 -10.79 -0.36 5.58
C GLU A 20 -10.12 -1.73 5.71
N VAL A 21 -8.89 -1.81 5.18
CA VAL A 21 -7.99 -2.93 5.43
C VAL A 21 -7.54 -2.92 6.89
N GLU A 22 -7.21 -4.10 7.43
CA GLU A 22 -6.67 -4.19 8.78
C GLU A 22 -5.27 -3.54 8.87
N PRO A 23 -4.85 -3.02 10.05
CA PRO A 23 -3.52 -2.43 10.21
C PRO A 23 -2.38 -3.37 9.80
N GLU A 24 -2.49 -4.67 10.11
CA GLU A 24 -1.51 -5.67 9.66
C GLU A 24 -1.48 -5.82 8.14
N THR A 25 -2.63 -5.63 7.48
CA THR A 25 -2.73 -5.62 6.02
C THR A 25 -2.05 -4.40 5.43
N ALA A 26 -2.23 -3.22 6.02
CA ALA A 26 -1.50 -2.03 5.58
C ALA A 26 0.03 -2.23 5.64
N VAL A 27 0.53 -2.77 6.75
CA VAL A 27 1.96 -3.10 6.92
C VAL A 27 2.42 -4.13 5.88
N THR A 28 1.62 -5.17 5.64
CA THR A 28 1.94 -6.21 4.66
C THR A 28 1.96 -5.65 3.23
N ILE A 29 0.99 -4.82 2.85
CA ILE A 29 0.97 -4.17 1.52
C ILE A 29 2.22 -3.31 1.35
N ALA A 30 2.57 -2.50 2.35
CA ALA A 30 3.77 -1.65 2.27
C ALA A 30 5.05 -2.48 2.09
N SER A 31 5.08 -3.70 2.64
CA SER A 31 6.22 -4.62 2.48
C SER A 31 6.45 -5.10 1.04
N TRP A 32 5.42 -5.10 0.19
CA TRP A 32 5.52 -5.50 -1.22
C TRP A 32 6.26 -4.48 -2.08
N TRP A 33 6.34 -3.23 -1.61
CA TRP A 33 6.84 -2.08 -2.37
C TRP A 33 8.13 -1.50 -1.77
N GLN A 34 8.80 -2.28 -0.92
CA GLN A 34 10.06 -1.86 -0.30
C GLN A 34 11.15 -1.73 -1.36
N SER A 35 11.89 -0.63 -1.30
CA SER A 35 13.07 -0.44 -2.12
C SER A 35 14.11 0.41 -1.38
N PRO A 36 15.42 0.13 -1.56
CA PRO A 36 16.50 0.92 -0.98
C PRO A 36 16.74 2.26 -1.71
N GLY A 37 16.04 2.49 -2.83
CA GLY A 37 16.13 3.73 -3.62
C GLY A 37 15.29 4.87 -3.07
N SER A 38 15.11 5.94 -3.86
CA SER A 38 14.29 7.09 -3.47
C SER A 38 12.80 6.79 -3.41
N ILE A 39 12.33 5.75 -4.10
CA ILE A 39 10.93 5.29 -4.12
C ILE A 39 10.85 3.98 -3.34
N GLY A 40 9.88 3.88 -2.44
CA GLY A 40 9.61 2.71 -1.60
C GLY A 40 10.36 2.70 -0.26
N HIS A 41 11.15 3.73 0.05
CA HIS A 41 11.93 3.79 1.28
C HIS A 41 11.07 4.15 2.51
N VAL A 42 10.06 5.01 2.36
CA VAL A 42 9.10 5.33 3.43
C VAL A 42 8.15 4.15 3.62
N LEU A 43 7.76 3.47 2.54
CA LEU A 43 7.03 2.21 2.61
C LEU A 43 7.80 1.14 3.39
N ALA A 44 9.12 1.04 3.19
CA ALA A 44 9.99 0.16 3.97
C ALA A 44 10.07 0.56 5.45
N ALA A 45 10.21 1.85 5.75
CA ALA A 45 10.22 2.35 7.12
C ALA A 45 8.88 2.03 7.82
N PHE A 46 7.74 2.31 7.19
CA PHE A 46 6.41 1.98 7.70
C PHE A 46 6.24 0.49 7.94
N ALA A 47 6.64 -0.34 6.97
CA ALA A 47 6.55 -1.80 7.09
C ALA A 47 7.44 -2.37 8.22
N SER A 48 8.52 -1.68 8.58
CA SER A 48 9.40 -2.03 9.70
C SER A 48 8.88 -1.58 11.08
N GLY A 49 7.77 -0.85 11.11
CA GLY A 49 7.22 -0.25 12.34
C GLY A 49 7.94 1.03 12.78
N ALA A 50 8.80 1.60 11.93
CA ALA A 50 9.40 2.90 12.20
C ALA A 50 8.36 4.02 12.11
N ALA A 51 8.52 5.06 12.92
CA ALA A 51 7.68 6.24 12.82
C ALA A 51 7.94 6.96 11.49
N VAL A 52 6.87 7.20 10.74
CA VAL A 52 6.89 7.92 9.46
C VAL A 52 5.85 9.03 9.48
N SER A 53 6.09 10.11 8.73
CA SER A 53 5.07 11.12 8.51
C SER A 53 3.98 10.58 7.59
N LYS A 54 2.73 10.93 7.89
CA LYS A 54 1.59 10.66 7.02
C LYS A 54 1.76 11.28 5.62
N SER A 55 2.29 12.50 5.53
CA SER A 55 2.57 13.15 4.24
C SER A 55 3.58 12.35 3.43
N ASP A 56 4.69 11.99 4.06
CA ASP A 56 5.82 11.35 3.37
C ASP A 56 5.43 9.94 2.90
N LEU A 57 4.62 9.23 3.68
CA LEU A 57 4.08 7.93 3.29
C LEU A 57 3.12 8.05 2.10
N LEU A 58 2.25 9.07 2.08
CA LEU A 58 1.35 9.31 0.94
C LEU A 58 2.12 9.70 -0.33
N ASP A 59 3.15 10.53 -0.18
CA ASP A 59 4.02 10.92 -1.29
C ASP A 59 4.79 9.72 -1.86
N ASP A 60 5.30 8.83 -1.02
CA ASP A 60 5.99 7.61 -1.46
C ASP A 60 5.04 6.57 -2.09
N ILE A 61 3.79 6.48 -1.61
CA ILE A 61 2.74 5.70 -2.29
C ILE A 61 2.46 6.26 -3.68
N ALA A 62 2.35 7.59 -3.83
CA ALA A 62 2.13 8.23 -5.11
C ALA A 62 3.33 8.05 -6.07
N ALA A 63 4.55 8.15 -5.55
CA ALA A 63 5.77 7.88 -6.31
C ALA A 63 5.84 6.43 -6.79
N THR A 64 5.51 5.47 -5.90
CA THR A 64 5.41 4.04 -6.23
C THR A 64 4.38 3.78 -7.31
N ARG A 65 3.19 4.35 -7.20
CA ARG A 65 2.16 4.26 -8.25
C ARG A 65 2.69 4.72 -9.61
N ASN A 66 3.35 5.86 -9.67
CA ASN A 66 3.90 6.39 -10.91
C ASN A 66 5.03 5.51 -11.49
N ALA A 67 5.97 5.09 -10.64
CA ALA A 67 7.12 4.28 -11.06
C ALA A 67 6.72 2.92 -11.63
N HIS A 68 5.60 2.35 -11.17
CA HIS A 68 5.13 1.03 -11.56
C HIS A 68 3.97 1.07 -12.57
N GLY A 69 3.65 2.24 -13.15
CA GLY A 69 2.65 2.33 -14.22
C GLY A 69 1.20 2.24 -13.74
N TYR A 70 0.88 2.82 -12.60
CA TYR A 70 -0.51 2.89 -12.09
C TYR A 70 -1.47 3.55 -13.10
N HIS A 71 -1.01 4.61 -13.79
CA HIS A 71 -1.78 5.30 -14.84
C HIS A 71 -1.62 4.66 -16.23
N THR A 72 -0.82 3.59 -16.35
CA THR A 72 -0.67 2.80 -17.58
C THR A 72 -1.31 1.42 -17.39
N PHE A 73 -1.16 0.54 -18.38
CA PHE A 73 -1.60 -0.86 -18.31
C PHE A 73 -0.52 -1.78 -17.72
N ASP A 74 0.60 -1.24 -17.23
CA ASP A 74 1.76 -2.02 -16.78
C ASP A 74 1.57 -2.60 -15.37
N MET A 75 0.78 -1.94 -14.52
CA MET A 75 0.47 -2.43 -13.17
C MET A 75 -0.76 -3.36 -13.18
N LEU A 76 -0.63 -4.51 -12.50
CA LEU A 76 -1.73 -5.45 -12.32
C LEU A 76 -2.90 -4.82 -11.53
N PRO A 77 -4.17 -5.13 -11.86
CA PRO A 77 -5.32 -4.59 -11.13
C PRO A 77 -5.28 -4.89 -9.62
N SER A 78 -4.79 -6.05 -9.22
CA SER A 78 -4.64 -6.44 -7.81
C SER A 78 -3.66 -5.55 -7.05
N ASP A 79 -2.60 -5.09 -7.72
CA ASP A 79 -1.57 -4.22 -7.14
C ASP A 79 -2.07 -2.78 -7.05
N LYS A 80 -2.81 -2.31 -8.06
CA LYS A 80 -3.52 -1.02 -8.00
C LYS A 80 -4.44 -0.97 -6.79
N ARG A 81 -5.29 -1.98 -6.62
CA ARG A 81 -6.21 -2.08 -5.47
C ARG A 81 -5.47 -2.08 -4.13
N ALA A 82 -4.34 -2.77 -4.04
CA ALA A 82 -3.55 -2.80 -2.81
C ALA A 82 -3.00 -1.42 -2.44
N LEU A 83 -2.39 -0.71 -3.40
CA LEU A 83 -1.89 0.66 -3.19
C LEU A 83 -3.03 1.64 -2.88
N ASP A 84 -4.21 1.45 -3.47
CA ASP A 84 -5.41 2.25 -3.18
C ASP A 84 -5.95 2.02 -1.77
N CYS A 85 -6.00 0.77 -1.32
CA CYS A 85 -6.36 0.43 0.04
C CYS A 85 -5.36 1.00 1.04
N LEU A 86 -4.05 0.87 0.78
CA LEU A 86 -3.00 1.42 1.63
C LEU A 86 -3.10 2.95 1.70
N GLY A 87 -3.26 3.63 0.57
CA GLY A 87 -3.45 5.09 0.54
C GLY A 87 -4.67 5.54 1.34
N THR A 88 -5.79 4.83 1.22
CA THR A 88 -7.02 5.12 1.96
C THR A 88 -6.82 4.93 3.47
N PHE A 89 -6.22 3.82 3.88
CA PHE A 89 -5.87 3.55 5.28
C PHE A 89 -5.03 4.69 5.87
N VAL A 90 -3.98 5.12 5.16
CA VAL A 90 -3.09 6.20 5.62
C VAL A 90 -3.85 7.52 5.73
N ILE A 91 -4.80 7.81 4.84
CA ILE A 91 -5.64 9.03 4.92
C ILE A 91 -6.53 9.03 6.17
N ASN A 92 -6.96 7.87 6.66
CA ASN A 92 -7.91 7.77 7.77
C ASN A 92 -7.27 7.45 9.14
N ALA A 93 -6.01 7.01 9.15
CA ALA A 93 -5.17 6.89 10.35
C ALA A 93 -4.75 8.26 10.91
#